data_AF-A0A7S0ZWM7-F1
#
_entry.id   AF-A0A7S0ZWM7-F1
#
_cell.length_a   1.000
_cell.length_b   1.000
_cell.length_c   1.000
_cell.angle_alpha   90.00
_cell.angle_beta   90.00
_cell.angle_gamma   90.00
#
_symmetry.space_group_name_H-M   'P 1'
#
loop_
_entity.id
_entity.type
_entity.pdbx_description
1 polymer ?
#
loop_
_entity_poly.entity_id
_entity_poly.type
_entity_poly.pdbx_seq_one_letter_code
_entity_poly.pdbx_strand_id
1 'polypeptide(L)'
;SQSHLSSNPRHTPEFAARYSQGWSRERSDTKNAYHHMMETLPATVVDPFSKAMGRITSNARQRQQETHHTVLGRLRRCLHSSVCQGLISVVILVQGAVIAAMSNASAMLAFQKWDGKSMGTIEATEYVIEQLSYVDVGVTCIFSVELVARLLCEASLFFIGTDWKWNLLDLGLVVSAAMELLVIVSISIVDVSFFRILRILRAFRTLRIFRMFRMFGGLRLMVDAIFTSTLPLIWTSIFLAILIFVFAVLFQLAVTNRLT
;
A
#
# COMPACT_ATOMS: atom_id res chain seq x y z
N SER A 1 11.52 -8.67 -53.85
CA SER A 1 11.60 -7.87 -52.61
C SER A 1 10.39 -8.10 -51.73
N GLN A 2 10.65 -8.65 -50.55
CA GLN A 2 10.02 -8.42 -49.23
C GLN A 2 8.52 -8.04 -49.15
N SER A 3 7.75 -8.83 -48.40
CA SER A 3 7.21 -8.37 -47.09
C SER A 3 6.44 -9.49 -46.38
N HIS A 4 7.17 -10.26 -45.56
CA HIS A 4 6.57 -11.08 -44.51
C HIS A 4 5.98 -10.15 -43.44
N LEU A 5 4.66 -10.04 -43.39
CA LEU A 5 3.93 -9.43 -42.28
C LEU A 5 4.07 -10.34 -41.05
N SER A 6 4.88 -9.90 -40.09
CA SER A 6 5.02 -10.55 -38.78
C SER A 6 3.75 -10.31 -37.96
N SER A 7 2.85 -11.30 -37.96
CA SER A 7 1.76 -11.36 -36.99
C SER A 7 2.36 -11.57 -35.60
N ASN A 8 2.34 -10.51 -34.78
CA ASN A 8 2.82 -10.52 -33.40
C ASN A 8 2.07 -11.61 -32.59
N PRO A 9 2.74 -12.68 -32.11
CA PRO A 9 2.10 -13.85 -31.52
C PRO A 9 1.49 -13.60 -30.12
N ARG A 10 1.54 -12.37 -29.61
CA ARG A 10 1.07 -11.99 -28.26
C ARG A 10 -0.45 -11.77 -28.15
N HIS A 11 -1.17 -11.72 -29.26
CA HIS A 11 -2.63 -11.47 -29.28
C HIS A 11 -3.47 -12.66 -29.74
N THR A 12 -2.92 -13.86 -29.78
CA THR A 12 -3.72 -15.06 -30.10
C THR A 12 -4.44 -15.58 -28.86
N PRO A 13 -5.70 -16.04 -28.98
CA PRO A 13 -6.45 -16.63 -27.85
C PRO A 13 -5.76 -17.85 -27.22
N GLU A 14 -4.90 -18.55 -27.98
CA GLU A 14 -4.05 -19.63 -27.47
C GLU A 14 -3.01 -19.16 -26.42
N PHE A 15 -2.47 -17.94 -26.55
CA PHE A 15 -1.49 -17.42 -25.60
C PHE A 15 -2.14 -17.09 -24.25
N ALA A 16 -3.35 -16.49 -24.28
CA ALA A 16 -4.15 -16.25 -23.07
C ALA A 16 -4.58 -17.56 -22.41
N ALA A 17 -4.96 -18.58 -23.19
CA ALA A 17 -5.28 -19.91 -22.69
C ALA A 17 -4.07 -20.56 -21.98
N ARG A 18 -2.87 -20.51 -22.58
CA ARG A 18 -1.64 -21.01 -21.96
C ARG A 18 -1.29 -20.30 -20.66
N TYR A 19 -1.43 -18.98 -20.60
CA TYR A 19 -1.20 -18.22 -19.36
C TYR A 19 -2.19 -18.59 -18.27
N SER A 20 -3.48 -18.71 -18.60
CA SER A 20 -4.52 -19.12 -17.64
C SER A 20 -4.32 -20.55 -17.11
N GLN A 21 -3.85 -21.46 -17.97
CA GLN A 21 -3.51 -22.83 -17.59
C GLN A 21 -2.26 -22.90 -16.72
N GLY A 22 -1.22 -22.10 -17.03
CA GLY A 22 -0.01 -21.98 -16.21
C GLY A 22 -0.33 -21.47 -14.81
N TRP A 23 -1.11 -20.40 -14.71
CA TRP A 23 -1.58 -19.85 -13.43
C TRP A 23 -2.44 -20.84 -12.63
N SER A 24 -3.24 -21.67 -13.33
CA SER A 24 -4.07 -22.69 -12.67
C SER A 24 -3.23 -23.85 -12.14
N ARG A 25 -2.18 -24.26 -12.87
CA ARG A 25 -1.21 -25.28 -12.43
C ARG A 25 -0.40 -24.81 -11.23
N GLU A 26 0.13 -23.59 -11.26
CA GLU A 26 0.94 -23.05 -10.16
C GLU A 26 0.13 -22.84 -8.87
N ARG A 27 -1.15 -22.48 -9.00
CA ARG A 27 -2.09 -22.44 -7.87
C ARG A 27 -2.45 -23.84 -7.35
N SER A 28 -2.40 -24.86 -8.20
CA SER A 28 -2.55 -26.28 -7.86
C SER A 28 -1.32 -26.79 -7.11
N ASP A 29 -0.12 -26.45 -7.60
CA ASP A 29 1.15 -26.94 -7.05
C ASP A 29 1.43 -26.32 -5.69
N THR A 30 1.11 -25.05 -5.51
CA THR A 30 1.16 -24.40 -4.18
C THR A 30 0.16 -25.04 -3.22
N LYS A 31 -1.09 -25.29 -3.63
CA LYS A 31 -2.06 -26.02 -2.80
C LYS A 31 -1.57 -27.42 -2.42
N ASN A 32 -1.01 -28.16 -3.38
CA ASN A 32 -0.46 -29.48 -3.14
C ASN A 32 0.74 -29.42 -2.19
N ALA A 33 1.64 -28.44 -2.33
CA ALA A 33 2.76 -28.23 -1.42
C ALA A 33 2.31 -27.92 0.01
N TYR A 34 1.25 -27.11 0.20
CA TYR A 34 0.65 -26.87 1.51
C TYR A 34 0.04 -28.14 2.13
N HIS A 35 -0.68 -28.94 1.33
CA HIS A 35 -1.20 -30.23 1.77
C HIS A 35 -0.08 -31.19 2.17
N HIS A 36 0.99 -31.25 1.37
CA HIS A 36 2.16 -32.07 1.65
C HIS A 36 2.89 -31.60 2.92
N MET A 37 3.01 -30.29 3.15
CA MET A 37 3.59 -29.73 4.38
C MET A 37 2.74 -30.08 5.61
N MET A 38 1.41 -29.98 5.48
CA MET A 38 0.48 -30.35 6.55
C MET A 38 0.48 -31.85 6.85
N GLU A 39 0.73 -32.70 5.85
CA GLU A 39 0.93 -34.14 6.04
C GLU A 39 2.27 -34.49 6.70
N THR A 40 3.33 -33.70 6.45
CA THR A 40 4.67 -33.96 7.04
C THR A 40 4.81 -33.54 8.51
N LEU A 41 3.84 -32.80 9.05
CA LEU A 41 3.84 -32.35 10.44
C LEU A 41 3.13 -33.37 11.36
N PRO A 42 3.65 -33.63 12.56
CA PRO A 42 3.02 -34.58 13.48
C PRO A 42 1.61 -34.12 13.89
N ALA A 43 0.66 -35.06 13.95
CA ALA A 43 -0.76 -34.80 14.25
C ALA A 43 -0.98 -34.04 15.56
N THR A 44 -0.06 -34.18 16.52
CA THR A 44 -0.04 -33.45 17.80
C THR A 44 0.07 -31.92 17.66
N VAL A 45 0.57 -31.41 16.52
CA VAL A 45 0.70 -29.98 16.23
C VAL A 45 -0.39 -29.52 15.25
N VAL A 46 -0.71 -30.35 14.24
CA VAL A 46 -1.67 -30.01 13.18
C VAL A 46 -3.10 -29.96 13.70
N ASP A 47 -3.51 -30.91 14.53
CA ASP A 47 -4.87 -30.98 15.05
C ASP A 47 -5.27 -29.79 15.95
N PRO A 48 -4.48 -29.38 16.95
CA PRO A 48 -4.84 -28.22 17.76
C PRO A 48 -4.79 -26.93 16.95
N PHE A 49 -3.85 -26.78 16.02
CA PHE A 49 -3.76 -25.58 15.17
C PHE A 49 -4.93 -25.49 14.19
N SER A 50 -5.24 -26.57 13.48
CA SER A 50 -6.37 -26.66 12.54
C SER A 50 -7.70 -26.41 13.26
N LYS A 51 -7.89 -27.00 14.44
CA LYS A 51 -9.10 -26.83 15.26
C LYS A 51 -9.20 -25.43 15.87
N ALA A 52 -8.08 -24.80 16.24
CA ALA A 52 -8.03 -23.41 16.69
C ALA A 52 -8.34 -22.43 15.55
N MET A 53 -7.70 -22.60 14.38
CA MET A 53 -7.99 -21.83 13.17
C MET A 53 -9.44 -22.00 12.71
N GLY A 54 -9.95 -23.23 12.72
CA GLY A 54 -11.33 -23.56 12.39
C GLY A 54 -12.32 -22.87 13.32
N ARG A 55 -12.05 -22.86 14.63
CA ARG A 55 -12.86 -22.14 15.62
C ARG A 55 -12.78 -20.62 15.48
N ILE A 56 -11.60 -20.06 15.21
CA ILE A 56 -11.43 -18.62 15.00
C ILE A 56 -12.18 -18.18 13.75
N THR A 57 -12.06 -18.93 12.65
CA THR A 57 -12.74 -18.64 11.39
C THR A 57 -14.25 -18.87 11.46
N SER A 58 -14.72 -19.92 12.15
CA SER A 58 -16.15 -20.16 12.36
C SER A 58 -16.78 -19.07 13.24
N ASN A 59 -16.14 -18.70 14.35
CA ASN A 59 -16.62 -17.65 15.24
C ASN A 59 -16.60 -16.27 14.59
N ALA A 60 -15.61 -15.98 13.74
CA ALA A 60 -15.54 -14.76 12.94
C ALA A 60 -16.69 -14.68 11.91
N ARG A 61 -16.98 -15.79 11.21
CA ARG A 61 -18.12 -15.88 10.27
C ARG A 61 -19.47 -15.71 10.98
N GLN A 62 -19.63 -16.35 12.13
CA GLN A 62 -20.88 -16.32 12.90
C GLN A 62 -21.15 -14.92 13.48
N ARG A 63 -20.13 -14.22 14.00
CA ARG A 63 -20.22 -12.80 14.43
C ARG A 63 -20.54 -11.84 13.28
N GLN A 64 -20.06 -12.14 12.07
CA GLN A 64 -20.38 -11.34 10.88
C GLN A 64 -21.83 -11.53 10.41
N GLN A 65 -22.41 -12.71 10.65
CA GLN A 65 -23.82 -13.00 10.35
C GLN A 65 -24.79 -12.37 11.37
N GLU A 66 -24.44 -12.30 12.65
CA GLU A 66 -25.27 -11.63 13.67
C GLU A 66 -25.32 -10.10 13.49
N THR A 67 -24.24 -9.49 13.00
CA THR A 67 -24.18 -8.05 12.69
C THR A 67 -24.99 -7.63 11.47
N HIS A 68 -25.52 -8.57 10.67
CA HIS A 68 -26.38 -8.27 9.52
C HIS A 68 -27.77 -7.72 9.91
N HIS A 69 -28.23 -7.95 11.14
CA HIS A 69 -29.59 -7.56 11.58
C HIS A 69 -29.69 -6.18 12.26
N THR A 70 -28.57 -5.51 12.53
CA THR A 70 -28.52 -4.23 13.25
C THR A 70 -28.12 -3.04 12.35
N VAL A 71 -28.21 -1.82 12.89
CA VAL A 71 -27.84 -0.54 12.24
C VAL A 71 -26.47 -0.60 11.52
N LEU A 72 -25.54 -1.39 12.08
CA LEU A 72 -24.22 -1.69 11.51
C LEU A 72 -24.29 -2.32 10.10
N GLY A 73 -25.28 -3.18 9.83
CA GLY A 73 -25.50 -3.77 8.51
C GLY A 73 -26.03 -2.78 7.46
N ARG A 74 -26.74 -1.72 7.86
CA ARG A 74 -27.13 -0.62 6.96
C ARG A 74 -25.95 0.31 6.68
N LEU A 75 -25.16 0.61 7.72
CA LEU A 75 -23.95 1.43 7.59
C LEU A 75 -22.92 0.77 6.66
N ARG A 76 -22.71 -0.55 6.80
CA ARG A 76 -21.85 -1.35 5.92
C ARG A 76 -22.29 -1.31 4.46
N ARG A 77 -23.60 -1.44 4.20
CA ARG A 77 -24.14 -1.35 2.83
C ARG A 77 -23.97 0.04 2.23
N CYS A 78 -24.13 1.10 3.03
CA CYS A 78 -23.90 2.48 2.58
C CYS A 78 -22.40 2.71 2.26
N LEU A 79 -21.50 2.27 3.14
CA LEU A 79 -20.04 2.36 2.99
C LEU A 79 -19.48 1.54 1.83
N HIS A 80 -20.10 0.41 1.51
CA HIS A 80 -19.68 -0.44 0.39
C HIS A 80 -20.44 -0.13 -0.91
N SER A 81 -21.31 0.89 -0.90
CA SER A 81 -21.94 1.36 -2.13
C SER A 81 -20.87 1.90 -3.07
N SER A 82 -20.93 1.51 -4.34
CA SER A 82 -20.01 1.97 -5.39
C SER A 82 -20.04 3.50 -5.55
N VAL A 83 -21.19 4.13 -5.29
CA VAL A 83 -21.34 5.59 -5.33
C VAL A 83 -20.64 6.25 -4.15
N CYS A 84 -20.80 5.69 -2.93
CA CYS A 84 -20.13 6.19 -1.74
C CYS A 84 -18.60 6.09 -1.89
N GLN A 85 -18.10 4.93 -2.34
CA GLN A 85 -16.67 4.73 -2.62
C GLN A 85 -16.16 5.68 -3.71
N GLY A 86 -16.92 5.89 -4.78
CA GLY A 86 -16.61 6.87 -5.81
C GLY A 86 -16.47 8.29 -5.24
N LEU A 87 -17.44 8.75 -4.43
CA LEU A 87 -17.40 10.07 -3.79
C LEU A 87 -16.19 10.22 -2.86
N ILE A 88 -15.92 9.22 -2.02
CA ILE A 88 -14.74 9.18 -1.13
C ILE A 88 -13.46 9.31 -1.95
N SER A 89 -13.35 8.61 -3.08
CA SER A 89 -12.17 8.67 -3.93
C SER A 89 -11.96 10.05 -4.58
N VAL A 90 -13.05 10.70 -5.02
CA VAL A 90 -12.99 12.04 -5.61
C VAL A 90 -12.52 13.03 -4.55
N VAL A 91 -13.06 12.93 -3.33
CA VAL A 91 -12.63 13.78 -2.22
C VAL A 91 -11.16 13.49 -1.85
N ILE A 92 -10.72 12.23 -1.82
CA ILE A 92 -9.30 11.87 -1.61
C ILE A 92 -8.39 12.47 -2.68
N LEU A 93 -8.82 12.45 -3.95
CA LEU A 93 -8.07 13.03 -5.07
C LEU A 93 -7.95 14.55 -4.94
N VAL A 94 -9.07 15.22 -4.65
CA VAL A 94 -9.09 16.67 -4.41
C VAL A 94 -8.17 17.01 -3.23
N GLN A 95 -8.26 16.25 -2.14
CA GLN A 95 -7.40 16.42 -0.98
C GLN A 95 -5.92 16.22 -1.33
N GLY A 96 -5.59 15.20 -2.14
CA GLY A 96 -4.24 14.96 -2.62
C GLY A 96 -3.69 16.11 -3.47
N ALA A 97 -4.52 16.66 -4.37
CA ALA A 97 -4.16 17.82 -5.19
C ALA A 97 -3.92 19.07 -4.33
N VAL A 98 -4.76 19.31 -3.32
CA VAL A 98 -4.59 20.42 -2.38
C VAL A 98 -3.28 20.26 -1.58
N ILE A 99 -2.94 19.07 -1.09
CA ILE A 99 -1.65 18.82 -0.43
C ILE A 99 -0.48 19.07 -1.38
N ALA A 100 -0.55 18.60 -2.62
CA ALA A 100 0.51 18.80 -3.60
C ALA A 100 0.73 20.31 -3.88
N ALA A 101 -0.36 21.06 -4.07
CA ALA A 101 -0.32 22.50 -4.25
C ALA A 101 0.25 23.22 -3.01
N MET A 102 -0.21 22.88 -1.81
CA MET A 102 0.32 23.43 -0.55
C MET A 102 1.80 23.11 -0.37
N SER A 103 2.24 21.89 -0.69
CA SER A 103 3.64 21.48 -0.59
C SER A 103 4.51 22.27 -1.57
N ASN A 104 4.04 22.47 -2.81
CA ASN A 104 4.73 23.27 -3.80
C ASN A 104 4.81 24.75 -3.39
N ALA A 105 3.70 25.32 -2.88
CA ALA A 105 3.66 26.69 -2.38
C ALA A 105 4.61 26.87 -1.18
N SER A 106 4.64 25.92 -0.26
CA SER A 106 5.54 25.92 0.90
C SER A 106 7.02 25.87 0.49
N ALA A 107 7.35 25.07 -0.53
CA ALA A 107 8.70 25.01 -1.08
C ALA A 107 9.09 26.34 -1.74
N MET A 108 8.20 26.91 -2.55
CA MET A 108 8.41 28.19 -3.22
C MET A 108 8.57 29.34 -2.22
N LEU A 109 7.84 29.33 -1.10
CA LEU A 109 8.03 30.29 -0.02
C LEU A 109 9.40 30.16 0.65
N ALA A 110 9.89 28.95 0.87
CA ALA A 110 11.23 28.75 1.43
C ALA A 110 12.31 29.33 0.50
N PHE A 111 12.17 29.15 -0.81
CA PHE A 111 13.05 29.78 -1.80
C PHE A 111 12.93 31.30 -1.80
N GLN A 112 11.72 31.85 -1.73
CA GLN A 112 11.51 33.30 -1.70
C GLN A 112 12.07 33.96 -0.43
N LYS A 113 11.99 33.27 0.73
CA LYS A 113 12.63 33.70 1.98
C LYS A 113 14.16 33.73 1.84
N TRP A 114 14.75 32.83 1.07
CA TRP A 114 16.18 32.80 0.80
C TRP A 114 16.62 33.87 -0.23
N ASP A 115 15.80 34.10 -1.26
CA ASP A 115 16.05 35.07 -2.35
C ASP A 115 15.79 36.54 -1.94
N GLY A 116 15.41 36.80 -0.68
CA GLY A 116 15.23 38.15 -0.15
C GLY A 116 14.06 38.94 -0.75
N LYS A 117 13.03 38.24 -1.26
CA LYS A 117 11.87 38.86 -1.92
C LYS A 117 11.00 39.67 -0.92
N SER A 118 10.22 40.64 -1.42
CA SER A 118 9.42 41.56 -0.59
C SER A 118 8.48 40.85 0.39
N MET A 119 8.58 41.23 1.67
CA MET A 119 7.88 40.67 2.83
C MET A 119 6.37 40.48 2.61
N GLY A 120 5.69 41.44 1.96
CA GLY A 120 4.23 41.39 1.74
C GLY A 120 3.76 40.21 0.86
N THR A 121 4.58 39.76 -0.10
CA THR A 121 4.23 38.56 -0.92
C THR A 121 4.40 37.26 -0.14
N ILE A 122 5.32 37.24 0.82
CA ILE A 122 5.60 36.09 1.68
C ILE A 122 4.48 35.92 2.70
N GLU A 123 4.05 37.02 3.35
CA GLU A 123 2.96 37.02 4.35
C GLU A 123 1.61 36.59 3.74
N ALA A 124 1.26 37.11 2.57
CA ALA A 124 0.02 36.74 1.89
C ALA A 124 -0.04 35.23 1.57
N THR A 125 1.09 34.65 1.16
CA THR A 125 1.16 33.22 0.83
C THR A 125 1.18 32.35 2.08
N GLU A 126 1.84 32.80 3.15
CA GLU A 126 1.89 32.10 4.45
C GLU A 126 0.48 32.00 5.06
N TYR A 127 -0.30 33.08 5.00
CA TYR A 127 -1.70 33.10 5.43
C TYR A 127 -2.56 32.09 4.65
N VAL A 128 -2.47 32.06 3.31
CA VAL A 128 -3.26 31.13 2.49
C VAL A 128 -2.92 29.67 2.80
N ILE A 129 -1.65 29.35 3.02
CA ILE A 129 -1.21 27.99 3.37
C ILE A 129 -1.75 27.59 4.75
N GLU A 130 -1.77 28.51 5.72
CA GLU A 130 -2.33 28.24 7.04
C GLU A 130 -3.82 27.92 6.97
N GLN A 131 -4.60 28.70 6.23
CA GLN A 131 -6.03 28.45 6.04
C GLN A 131 -6.32 27.09 5.38
N LEU A 132 -5.55 26.74 4.33
CA LEU A 132 -5.69 25.45 3.65
C LEU A 132 -5.28 24.27 4.54
N SER A 133 -4.35 24.47 5.48
CA SER A 133 -3.93 23.45 6.44
C SER A 133 -5.06 23.06 7.38
N TYR A 134 -5.83 24.02 7.91
CA TYR A 134 -7.00 23.73 8.75
C TYR A 134 -8.05 22.90 8.02
N VAL A 135 -8.30 23.21 6.75
CA VAL A 135 -9.22 22.44 5.90
C VAL A 135 -8.70 21.01 5.70
N ASP A 136 -7.39 20.82 5.48
CA ASP A 136 -6.79 19.49 5.34
C ASP A 136 -6.91 18.62 6.59
N VAL A 137 -6.72 19.21 7.77
CA VAL A 137 -6.93 18.51 9.04
C VAL A 137 -8.41 18.11 9.20
N GLY A 138 -9.35 19.01 8.90
CA GLY A 138 -10.79 18.73 9.00
C GLY A 138 -11.22 17.54 8.13
N VAL A 139 -10.83 17.54 6.86
CA VAL A 139 -11.16 16.45 5.93
C VAL A 139 -10.47 15.14 6.36
N THR A 140 -9.22 15.22 6.81
CA THR A 140 -8.48 14.04 7.30
C THR A 140 -9.15 13.43 8.53
N CYS A 141 -9.68 14.23 9.46
CA CYS A 141 -10.45 13.75 10.60
C CYS A 141 -11.73 13.02 10.17
N ILE A 142 -12.51 13.59 9.25
CA ILE A 142 -13.73 12.96 8.74
C ILE A 142 -13.43 11.58 8.13
N PHE A 143 -12.39 11.49 7.29
CA PHE A 143 -11.97 10.21 6.72
C PHE A 143 -11.44 9.24 7.76
N SER A 144 -10.71 9.72 8.75
CA SER A 144 -10.17 8.87 9.82
C SER A 144 -11.30 8.22 10.61
N VAL A 145 -12.35 8.97 10.93
CA VAL A 145 -13.56 8.45 11.58
C VAL A 145 -14.26 7.41 10.70
N GLU A 146 -14.43 7.70 9.40
CA GLU A 146 -15.02 6.76 8.44
C GLU A 146 -14.24 5.44 8.35
N LEU A 147 -12.90 5.52 8.35
CA LEU A 147 -12.01 4.37 8.29
C LEU A 147 -12.03 3.56 9.58
N VAL A 148 -12.01 4.22 10.74
CA VAL A 148 -12.16 3.56 12.04
C VAL A 148 -13.53 2.88 12.13
N ALA A 149 -14.60 3.50 11.65
CA ALA A 149 -15.93 2.89 11.59
C ALA A 149 -15.94 1.62 10.71
N ARG A 150 -15.28 1.65 9.54
CA ARG A 150 -15.08 0.45 8.69
C ARG A 150 -14.29 -0.64 9.41
N LEU A 151 -13.18 -0.27 10.06
CA LEU A 151 -12.33 -1.20 10.80
C LEU A 151 -13.10 -1.90 11.92
N LEU A 152 -13.88 -1.15 12.69
CA LEU A 152 -14.71 -1.71 13.76
C LEU A 152 -15.83 -2.61 13.23
N CYS A 153 -16.36 -2.33 12.04
CA CYS A 153 -17.37 -3.18 11.39
C CYS A 153 -16.80 -4.50 10.84
N GLU A 154 -15.56 -4.51 10.34
CA GLU A 154 -14.94 -5.68 9.68
C GLU A 154 -14.01 -6.49 10.61
N ALA A 155 -13.55 -5.87 11.70
CA ALA A 155 -12.80 -6.42 12.85
C ALA A 155 -11.93 -7.66 12.54
N SER A 156 -12.48 -8.88 12.67
CA SER A 156 -11.72 -10.14 12.58
C SER A 156 -11.50 -10.65 11.14
N LEU A 157 -12.37 -10.30 10.20
CA LEU A 157 -12.23 -10.69 8.79
C LEU A 157 -11.33 -9.75 8.01
N PHE A 158 -11.07 -8.58 8.56
CA PHE A 158 -10.15 -7.59 8.02
C PHE A 158 -8.73 -8.15 7.88
N PHE A 159 -8.27 -8.94 8.87
CA PHE A 159 -6.90 -9.50 8.91
C PHE A 159 -6.75 -10.88 8.26
N ILE A 160 -7.85 -11.64 8.10
CA ILE A 160 -7.82 -13.05 7.62
C ILE A 160 -8.43 -13.20 6.22
N GLY A 161 -9.09 -12.16 5.69
CA GLY A 161 -9.71 -12.19 4.37
C GLY A 161 -8.72 -12.20 3.20
N THR A 162 -9.20 -12.53 2.00
CA THR A 162 -8.42 -12.50 0.74
C THR A 162 -7.77 -11.13 0.48
N ASP A 163 -8.35 -10.06 1.03
CA ASP A 163 -7.93 -8.66 0.83
C ASP A 163 -7.11 -8.11 2.02
N TRP A 164 -6.60 -8.98 2.90
CA TRP A 164 -5.86 -8.60 4.11
C TRP A 164 -4.70 -7.64 3.85
N LYS A 165 -4.02 -7.74 2.69
CA LYS A 165 -2.92 -6.84 2.30
C LYS A 165 -3.39 -5.40 2.15
N TRP A 166 -4.52 -5.20 1.48
CA TRP A 166 -5.11 -3.88 1.24
C TRP A 166 -5.66 -3.29 2.53
N ASN A 167 -6.20 -4.14 3.39
CA ASN A 167 -6.67 -3.80 4.73
C ASN A 167 -5.51 -3.40 5.66
N LEU A 168 -4.38 -4.09 5.60
CA LEU A 168 -3.19 -3.72 6.38
C LEU A 168 -2.62 -2.36 5.96
N LEU A 169 -2.64 -2.05 4.65
CA LEU A 169 -2.30 -0.72 4.15
C LEU A 169 -3.26 0.35 4.69
N ASP A 170 -4.56 0.04 4.72
CA ASP A 170 -5.61 0.90 5.27
C ASP A 170 -5.38 1.23 6.76
N LEU A 171 -5.01 0.23 7.55
CA LEU A 171 -4.63 0.36 8.96
C LEU A 171 -3.39 1.23 9.13
N GLY A 172 -2.35 0.99 8.32
CA GLY A 172 -1.12 1.80 8.34
C GLY A 172 -1.41 3.28 8.07
N LEU A 173 -2.34 3.58 7.15
CA LEU A 173 -2.76 4.94 6.84
C LEU A 173 -3.51 5.61 8.01
N VAL A 174 -4.32 4.87 8.77
CA VAL A 174 -5.01 5.39 9.96
C VAL A 174 -4.00 5.69 11.07
N VAL A 175 -3.06 4.78 11.30
CA VAL A 175 -1.99 4.97 12.28
C VAL A 175 -1.11 6.16 11.89
N SER A 176 -0.75 6.33 10.62
CA SER A 176 0.05 7.48 10.18
C SER A 176 -0.67 8.81 10.38
N ALA A 177 -1.99 8.87 10.14
CA ALA A 177 -2.78 10.07 10.38
C ALA A 177 -2.90 10.40 11.88
N ALA A 178 -3.09 9.37 12.73
CA ALA A 178 -3.10 9.55 14.17
C ALA A 178 -1.75 10.03 14.72
N MET A 179 -0.64 9.44 14.26
CA MET A 179 0.72 9.84 14.64
C MET A 179 0.99 11.29 14.25
N GLU A 180 0.50 11.72 13.10
CA GLU A 180 0.67 13.10 12.67
C GLU A 180 -0.10 14.11 13.52
N LEU A 181 -1.33 13.79 13.93
CA LEU A 181 -2.08 14.61 14.88
C LEU A 181 -1.36 14.69 16.24
N LEU A 182 -0.85 13.56 16.73
CA LEU A 182 -0.07 13.52 17.97
C LEU A 182 1.19 14.38 17.86
N VAL A 183 1.87 14.34 16.72
CA VAL A 183 3.06 15.16 16.43
C VAL A 183 2.74 16.65 16.41
N ILE A 184 1.58 17.06 15.87
CA ILE A 184 1.14 18.47 15.88
C ILE A 184 0.84 18.94 17.31
N VAL A 185 0.34 18.06 18.19
CA VAL A 185 0.03 18.44 19.58
C VAL A 185 1.27 18.45 20.48
N SER A 186 2.32 17.69 20.14
CA SER A 186 3.52 17.51 20.97
C SER A 186 4.66 18.50 20.67
N ILE A 187 4.36 19.69 20.11
CA ILE A 187 5.33 20.75 19.71
C ILE A 187 5.99 21.46 20.92
N SER A 188 6.40 20.73 21.95
CA SER A 188 7.19 21.29 23.06
C SER A 188 8.65 20.84 23.08
N ILE A 189 9.07 19.91 22.22
CA ILE A 189 10.43 19.37 22.23
C ILE A 189 10.89 19.12 20.78
N VAL A 190 11.62 20.08 20.19
CA VAL A 190 11.98 20.03 18.75
C VAL A 190 13.48 19.76 18.58
N ASP A 191 13.81 18.55 18.14
CA ASP A 191 15.15 18.13 17.68
C ASP A 191 15.20 17.91 16.15
N VAL A 192 16.40 17.80 15.58
CA VAL A 192 16.63 17.52 14.14
C VAL A 192 15.96 16.22 13.67
N SER A 193 15.81 15.23 14.56
CA SER A 193 15.07 13.98 14.30
C SER A 193 13.58 14.19 14.03
N PHE A 194 12.98 15.24 14.61
CA PHE A 194 11.57 15.58 14.43
C PHE A 194 11.26 16.01 12.99
N PHE A 195 12.13 16.83 12.39
CA PHE A 195 11.99 17.23 10.98
C PHE A 195 12.06 16.06 10.01
N ARG A 196 12.82 15.01 10.34
CA ARG A 196 12.90 13.79 9.52
C ARG A 196 11.61 13.00 9.58
N ILE A 197 11.03 12.85 10.76
CA ILE A 197 9.76 12.14 10.97
C ILE A 197 8.62 12.89 10.29
N LEU A 198 8.56 14.22 10.42
CA LEU A 198 7.56 15.06 9.74
C LEU A 198 7.56 14.87 8.22
N ARG A 199 8.75 14.76 7.59
CA ARG A 199 8.84 14.50 6.13
C ARG A 199 8.24 13.16 5.75
N ILE A 200 8.51 12.14 6.56
CA ILE A 200 8.00 10.79 6.32
C ILE A 200 6.47 10.76 6.51
N LEU A 201 5.95 11.37 7.58
CA LEU A 201 4.51 11.45 7.85
C LEU A 201 3.75 12.17 6.73
N ARG A 202 4.32 13.24 6.16
CA ARG A 202 3.76 13.92 4.98
C ARG A 202 3.70 13.00 3.76
N ALA A 203 4.71 12.15 3.53
CA ALA A 203 4.67 11.19 2.43
C ALA A 203 3.55 10.15 2.60
N PHE A 204 3.29 9.70 3.84
CA PHE A 204 2.17 8.81 4.15
C PHE A 204 0.80 9.43 3.82
N ARG A 205 0.63 10.76 3.94
CA ARG A 205 -0.60 11.43 3.46
C ARG A 205 -0.82 11.21 1.97
N THR A 206 0.23 11.27 1.15
CA THR A 206 0.11 11.03 -0.29
C THR A 206 -0.23 9.57 -0.59
N LEU A 207 0.20 8.63 0.26
CA LEU A 207 -0.10 7.21 0.08
C LEU A 207 -1.61 6.89 0.14
N ARG A 208 -2.45 7.76 0.69
CA ARG A 208 -3.91 7.53 0.66
C ARG A 208 -4.48 7.49 -0.76
N ILE A 209 -3.78 8.02 -1.77
CA ILE A 209 -4.16 7.88 -3.18
C ILE A 209 -4.16 6.41 -3.64
N PHE A 210 -3.34 5.55 -3.03
CA PHE A 210 -3.34 4.12 -3.30
C PHE A 210 -4.68 3.45 -2.96
N ARG A 211 -5.52 4.05 -2.09
CA ARG A 211 -6.89 3.56 -1.85
C ARG A 211 -7.74 3.58 -3.11
N MET A 212 -7.52 4.55 -4.00
CA MET A 212 -8.22 4.64 -5.27
C MET A 212 -7.96 3.39 -6.13
N PHE A 213 -6.76 2.82 -6.05
CA PHE A 213 -6.40 1.64 -6.85
C PHE A 213 -7.24 0.40 -6.49
N ARG A 214 -7.74 0.32 -5.26
CA ARG A 214 -8.63 -0.76 -4.82
C ARG A 214 -9.99 -0.74 -5.52
N MET A 215 -10.45 0.43 -5.93
CA MET A 215 -11.75 0.57 -6.61
C MET A 215 -11.69 0.13 -8.07
N PHE A 216 -10.53 0.30 -8.71
CA PHE A 216 -10.31 -0.12 -10.07
C PHE A 216 -9.79 -1.55 -10.09
N GLY A 217 -10.69 -2.52 -10.32
CA GLY A 217 -10.31 -3.94 -10.39
C GLY A 217 -9.15 -4.23 -11.34
N GLY A 218 -9.05 -3.49 -12.46
CA GLY A 218 -7.92 -3.55 -13.38
C GLY A 218 -6.59 -3.09 -12.76
N LEU A 219 -6.57 -1.93 -12.07
CA LEU A 219 -5.36 -1.45 -11.38
C LEU A 219 -4.97 -2.37 -10.23
N ARG A 220 -5.94 -2.86 -9.45
CA ARG A 220 -5.70 -3.84 -8.40
C ARG A 220 -4.98 -5.07 -8.94
N LEU A 221 -5.44 -5.64 -10.05
CA LEU A 221 -4.80 -6.80 -10.68
C LEU A 221 -3.38 -6.49 -11.13
N MET A 222 -3.15 -5.31 -11.72
CA MET A 222 -1.81 -4.88 -12.12
C MET A 222 -0.87 -4.73 -10.92
N VAL A 223 -1.35 -4.12 -9.83
CA VAL A 223 -0.57 -3.95 -8.60
C VAL A 223 -0.26 -5.32 -7.95
N ASP A 224 -1.25 -6.21 -7.88
CA ASP A 224 -1.04 -7.56 -7.38
C ASP A 224 0.01 -8.30 -8.24
N ALA A 225 -0.02 -8.17 -9.56
CA ALA A 225 0.99 -8.73 -10.46
C ALA A 225 2.40 -8.15 -10.24
N ILE A 226 2.52 -6.83 -10.02
CA ILE A 226 3.79 -6.18 -9.67
C ILE A 226 4.37 -6.80 -8.40
N PHE A 227 3.57 -6.89 -7.33
CA PHE A 227 4.04 -7.48 -6.07
C PHE A 227 4.42 -8.96 -6.21
N THR A 228 3.67 -9.73 -6.98
CA THR A 228 4.01 -11.14 -7.26
C THR A 228 5.34 -11.27 -8.03
N SER A 229 5.60 -10.41 -9.00
CA SER A 229 6.84 -10.43 -9.79
C SER A 229 8.06 -9.87 -9.05
N THR A 230 7.85 -9.08 -7.99
CA THR A 230 8.93 -8.43 -7.24
C THR A 230 9.79 -9.44 -6.46
N LEU A 231 9.19 -10.50 -5.91
CA LEU A 231 9.93 -11.52 -5.15
C LEU A 231 10.98 -12.26 -6.01
N PRO A 232 10.62 -12.82 -7.19
CA PRO A 232 11.63 -13.34 -8.12
C PRO A 232 12.69 -12.31 -8.51
N LEU A 233 12.28 -11.05 -8.73
CA LEU A 233 13.20 -9.99 -9.10
C LEU A 233 14.25 -9.74 -8.01
N ILE A 234 13.86 -9.74 -6.74
CA ILE A 234 14.79 -9.65 -5.60
C ILE A 234 15.78 -10.82 -5.62
N TRP A 235 15.32 -12.06 -5.81
CA TRP A 235 16.21 -13.22 -5.90
C TRP A 235 17.21 -13.11 -7.05
N THR A 236 16.74 -12.68 -8.23
CA THR A 236 17.62 -12.46 -9.39
C THR A 236 18.62 -11.33 -9.14
N SER A 237 18.21 -10.27 -8.44
CA SER A 237 19.10 -9.17 -8.06
C SER A 237 20.17 -9.61 -7.07
N ILE A 238 19.82 -10.45 -6.09
CA ILE A 238 20.78 -11.02 -5.14
C ILE A 238 21.78 -11.92 -5.88
N PHE A 239 21.29 -12.77 -6.78
CA PHE A 239 22.16 -13.63 -7.60
C PHE A 239 23.13 -12.79 -8.46
N LEU A 240 22.62 -11.74 -9.11
CA LEU A 240 23.45 -10.82 -9.89
C LEU A 240 24.50 -10.12 -9.00
N ALA A 241 24.12 -9.68 -7.79
CA ALA A 241 25.05 -9.07 -6.84
C ALA A 241 26.19 -10.02 -6.43
N ILE A 242 25.88 -11.30 -6.21
CA ILE A 242 26.89 -12.34 -5.92
C ILE A 242 27.85 -12.53 -7.10
N LEU A 243 27.34 -12.58 -8.33
CA LEU A 243 28.18 -12.68 -9.52
C LEU A 243 29.13 -11.49 -9.66
N ILE A 244 28.61 -10.28 -9.50
CA ILE A 244 29.41 -9.04 -9.53
C ILE A 244 30.50 -9.09 -8.45
N PHE A 245 30.16 -9.56 -7.24
CA PHE A 245 31.12 -9.70 -6.15
C PHE A 245 32.25 -10.68 -6.48
N VAL A 246 31.95 -11.85 -7.05
CA VAL A 246 32.97 -12.83 -7.47
C VAL A 246 33.90 -12.24 -8.52
N PHE A 247 33.36 -11.59 -9.55
CA PHE A 247 34.18 -10.93 -10.57
C PHE A 247 35.07 -9.83 -10.00
N ALA A 248 34.54 -9.04 -9.04
CA ALA A 248 35.32 -8.00 -8.37
C ALA A 248 36.52 -8.59 -7.60
N VAL A 249 36.34 -9.70 -6.88
CA VAL A 249 37.42 -10.37 -6.15
C VAL A 249 38.45 -10.97 -7.11
N LEU A 250 38.00 -11.63 -8.19
CA LEU A 250 38.92 -12.18 -9.19
C LEU A 250 39.74 -11.08 -9.88
N PHE A 251 39.11 -9.96 -10.21
CA PHE A 251 39.80 -8.81 -10.78
C PHE A 251 40.83 -8.23 -9.80
N GLN A 252 40.44 -8.04 -8.54
CA GLN A 252 41.34 -7.56 -7.50
C GLN A 252 42.55 -8.50 -7.33
N LEU A 253 42.31 -9.81 -7.26
CA LEU A 253 43.37 -10.82 -7.15
C LEU A 253 44.30 -10.80 -8.37
N ALA A 254 43.75 -10.68 -9.57
CA ALA A 254 44.53 -10.60 -10.80
C ALA A 254 45.41 -9.34 -10.83
N VAL A 255 44.89 -8.20 -10.39
CA VAL A 255 45.64 -6.93 -10.30
C VAL A 255 46.74 -7.02 -9.25
N THR A 256 46.43 -7.54 -8.05
CA THR A 256 47.42 -7.72 -6.99
C THR A 256 48.55 -8.66 -7.43
N ASN A 257 48.23 -9.81 -8.03
CA ASN A 257 49.23 -10.75 -8.55
C ASN A 257 50.07 -10.20 -9.71
N ARG A 258 49.68 -9.08 -10.33
CA ARG A 258 50.49 -8.38 -11.34
C ARG A 258 51.37 -7.28 -10.74
N LEU A 259 51.04 -6.80 -9.55
CA LEU A 259 51.74 -5.72 -8.85
C LEU A 259 52.78 -6.23 -7.85
N THR A 260 52.62 -7.45 -7.33
CA THR A 260 53.60 -8.19 -6.50
C THR A 260 54.35 -9.22 -7.32
#